data_AF-A0A3D5LAM9-F1
#
_entry.id   AF-A0A3D5LAM9-F1
#
_cell.length_a   1.000
_cell.length_b   1.000
_cell.length_c   1.000
_cell.angle_alpha   90.00
_cell.angle_beta   90.00
_cell.angle_gamma   90.00
#
_symmetry.space_group_name_H-M   'P 1'
#
loop_
_entity.id
_entity.type
_entity.pdbx_description
1 polymer ?
#
loop_
_entity_poly.entity_id
_entity_poly.type
_entity_poly.pdbx_seq_one_letter_code
_entity_poly.pdbx_strand_id
1 'polypeptide(L)'
;SDLVQEKNNEYSTVFSPSRNMLKPQLISNLGHALVGIGRIGGKRCSHMGCVLQWNKEEQTWECPCHGSRFSADGKVLDNPACDGLKKKHKK
;
A
#
# COMPACT_ATOMS: atom_id res chain seq x y z
N SER A 1 12.07 -23.53 -11.46
CA SER A 1 13.53 -23.68 -11.32
C SER A 1 13.97 -22.88 -10.12
N ASP A 2 14.91 -23.38 -9.32
CA ASP A 2 15.49 -22.57 -8.25
C ASP A 2 16.47 -21.57 -8.88
N LEU A 3 16.08 -20.29 -8.91
CA LEU A 3 16.86 -19.23 -9.56
C LEU A 3 18.06 -18.79 -8.71
N VAL A 4 18.10 -19.14 -7.42
CA VAL A 4 19.22 -18.79 -6.52
C VAL A 4 20.35 -19.80 -6.65
N GLN A 5 20.00 -21.08 -6.83
CA GLN A 5 20.96 -22.17 -6.96
C GLN A 5 21.23 -22.58 -8.42
N GLU A 6 20.53 -21.95 -9.38
CA GLU A 6 20.58 -22.26 -10.82
C GLU A 6 20.41 -23.76 -11.13
N LYS A 7 19.65 -24.46 -10.27
CA LYS A 7 19.44 -25.91 -10.34
C LYS A 7 17.96 -26.23 -10.54
N ASN A 8 17.71 -27.39 -11.15
CA ASN A 8 16.37 -27.93 -11.19
C ASN A 8 15.99 -28.43 -9.80
N ASN A 9 14.91 -27.89 -9.24
CA ASN A 9 14.45 -28.19 -7.90
C ASN A 9 13.24 -29.11 -7.97
N GLU A 10 13.29 -30.20 -7.21
CA GLU A 10 12.23 -31.19 -7.06
C GLU A 10 10.88 -30.56 -6.68
N TYR A 11 10.90 -29.49 -5.87
CA TYR A 11 9.69 -28.80 -5.41
C TYR A 11 9.22 -27.69 -6.38
N SER A 12 9.82 -27.57 -7.57
CA SER A 12 9.56 -26.45 -8.48
C SER A 12 8.10 -26.31 -8.91
N THR A 13 7.34 -27.40 -8.97
CA THR A 13 5.91 -27.38 -9.32
C THR A 13 5.04 -26.79 -8.22
N VAL A 14 5.40 -27.00 -6.94
CA VAL A 14 4.71 -26.42 -5.78
C VAL A 14 4.99 -24.92 -5.68
N PHE A 15 6.24 -24.52 -5.97
CA PHE A 15 6.70 -23.13 -5.94
C PHE A 15 6.60 -22.42 -7.30
N SER A 16 5.94 -23.03 -8.29
CA SER A 16 5.77 -22.39 -9.60
C SER A 16 4.86 -21.16 -9.46
N PRO A 17 5.35 -19.95 -9.77
CA PRO A 17 4.56 -18.73 -9.66
C PRO A 17 3.43 -18.65 -10.70
N SER A 18 3.44 -19.55 -11.69
CA SER A 18 2.39 -19.66 -12.71
C SER A 18 1.10 -20.21 -12.10
N ARG A 19 0.31 -19.32 -11.50
CA ARG A 19 -1.08 -19.55 -11.14
C ARG A 19 -1.93 -18.60 -11.97
N ASN A 20 -2.96 -19.13 -12.64
CA ASN A 20 -3.90 -18.31 -13.40
C ASN A 20 -4.48 -17.20 -12.50
N MET A 21 -4.25 -15.94 -12.87
CA MET A 21 -4.72 -14.76 -12.17
C MET A 21 -6.19 -14.43 -12.45
N LEU A 22 -6.76 -14.95 -13.55
CA LEU A 22 -8.14 -14.73 -13.97
C LEU A 22 -9.12 -15.62 -13.18
N LYS A 23 -9.20 -15.41 -11.87
CA LYS A 23 -10.21 -16.02 -10.99
C LYS A 23 -11.26 -14.97 -10.63
N PRO A 24 -12.51 -15.34 -10.28
CA PRO A 24 -13.51 -14.38 -9.80
C PRO A 24 -13.02 -13.50 -8.65
N GLN A 25 -12.12 -14.04 -7.80
CA GLN A 25 -11.46 -13.30 -6.73
C GLN A 25 -10.68 -12.07 -7.21
N LEU A 26 -10.16 -12.08 -8.44
CA LEU A 26 -9.46 -10.92 -9.02
C LEU A 26 -10.38 -9.70 -9.08
N ILE A 27 -11.64 -9.88 -9.47
CA ILE A 27 -12.60 -8.78 -9.58
C ILE A 27 -12.89 -8.21 -8.19
N SER A 28 -13.08 -9.07 -7.20
CA SER A 28 -13.29 -8.65 -5.81
C SER A 28 -12.08 -7.88 -5.27
N ASN A 29 -10.88 -8.42 -5.45
CA ASN A 29 -9.64 -7.79 -4.99
C ASN A 29 -9.39 -6.46 -5.70
N LEU A 30 -9.63 -6.40 -7.02
CA LEU A 30 -9.50 -5.18 -7.81
C LEU A 30 -10.50 -4.12 -7.35
N GLY A 31 -11.76 -4.50 -7.11
CA GLY A 31 -12.79 -3.61 -6.57
C GLY A 31 -12.38 -2.99 -5.24
N HIS A 32 -11.91 -3.82 -4.29
CA HIS A 32 -11.40 -3.36 -3.00
C HIS A 32 -10.23 -2.39 -3.14
N ALA A 33 -9.26 -2.69 -4.02
CA ALA A 33 -8.10 -1.82 -4.23
C ALA A 33 -8.50 -0.45 -4.83
N LEU A 34 -9.44 -0.44 -5.78
CA LEU A 34 -9.88 0.78 -6.45
C LEU A 34 -10.65 1.73 -5.52
N VAL A 35 -11.39 1.23 -4.52
CA VAL A 35 -12.06 2.09 -3.52
C VAL A 35 -11.04 2.94 -2.72
N GLY A 36 -9.83 2.41 -2.50
CA GLY A 36 -8.75 3.16 -1.85
C GLY A 36 -8.07 4.16 -2.78
N ILE A 37 -7.79 3.75 -4.03
CA ILE A 37 -7.04 4.54 -5.03
C ILE A 37 -7.91 5.64 -5.65
N GLY A 38 -9.21 5.39 -5.84
CA GLY A 38 -10.14 6.29 -6.52
C GLY A 38 -10.57 7.53 -5.72
N ARG A 39 -10.06 7.72 -4.49
CA ARG A 39 -10.39 8.91 -3.70
C ARG A 39 -9.67 10.13 -4.28
N ILE A 40 -10.43 11.08 -4.82
CA ILE A 40 -9.92 12.38 -5.25
C ILE A 40 -10.05 13.38 -4.09
N GLY A 41 -8.92 13.90 -3.59
CA GLY A 41 -8.88 14.88 -2.50
C GLY A 41 -8.19 14.38 -1.23
N GLY A 42 -8.09 15.22 -0.20
CA GLY A 42 -7.49 14.85 1.10
C GLY A 42 -5.97 15.09 1.21
N LYS A 43 -5.39 14.63 2.33
CA LYS A 43 -3.94 14.68 2.58
C LYS A 43 -3.24 13.58 1.78
N ARG A 44 -2.04 13.89 1.30
CA ARG A 44 -1.24 13.02 0.42
C ARG A 44 -0.05 12.47 1.19
N CYS A 45 0.13 11.16 1.13
CA CYS A 45 1.28 10.47 1.73
C CYS A 45 2.58 11.03 1.14
N SER A 46 3.55 11.35 2.00
CA SER A 46 4.88 11.83 1.60
C SER A 46 5.75 10.77 0.93
N HIS A 47 5.37 9.48 1.01
CA HIS A 47 6.06 8.40 0.32
C HIS A 47 5.88 8.47 -1.21
N MET A 48 4.66 8.18 -1.71
CA MET A 48 4.35 8.15 -3.16
C MET A 48 3.04 8.88 -3.52
N GLY A 49 2.49 9.69 -2.60
CA GLY A 49 1.33 10.52 -2.92
C GLY A 49 -0.03 9.80 -2.92
N CYS A 50 -0.13 8.60 -2.33
CA CYS A 50 -1.42 7.97 -2.03
C CYS A 50 -2.28 8.87 -1.14
N VAL A 51 -3.61 8.77 -1.27
CA VAL A 51 -4.54 9.47 -0.38
C VAL A 51 -4.57 8.77 0.98
N LEU A 52 -4.48 9.55 2.05
CA LEU A 52 -4.50 9.05 3.42
C LEU A 52 -5.93 8.87 3.91
N GLN A 53 -6.15 7.85 4.74
CA GLN A 53 -7.39 7.61 5.46
C GLN A 53 -7.23 8.04 6.93
N TRP A 54 -8.30 8.56 7.52
CA TRP A 54 -8.30 8.91 8.94
C TRP A 54 -8.75 7.72 9.77
N ASN A 55 -7.89 7.27 10.68
CA ASN A 55 -8.23 6.29 11.70
C ASN A 55 -8.72 7.04 12.95
N LYS A 56 -10.01 6.89 13.27
CA LYS A 56 -10.65 7.61 14.38
C LYS A 56 -10.26 7.07 15.75
N GLU A 57 -9.94 5.78 15.83
CA GLU A 57 -9.62 5.09 17.08
C GLU A 57 -8.24 5.50 17.57
N GLU A 58 -7.28 5.57 16.65
CA GLU A 58 -5.90 5.95 16.96
C GLU A 58 -5.59 7.43 16.70
N GLN A 59 -6.52 8.15 16.10
CA GLN A 59 -6.38 9.57 15.71
C GLN A 59 -5.14 9.81 14.83
N THR A 60 -4.95 8.93 13.85
CA THR A 60 -3.83 8.94 12.91
C THR A 60 -4.30 9.03 11.47
N TRP A 61 -3.43 9.54 10.60
CA TRP A 61 -3.57 9.40 9.16
C TRP A 61 -2.80 8.16 8.70
N GLU A 62 -3.46 7.28 7.96
CA GLU A 62 -2.90 5.99 7.55
C GLU A 62 -2.93 5.84 6.03
N CYS A 63 -1.83 5.33 5.48
CA CYS A 63 -1.66 5.11 4.06
C CYS A 63 -2.04 3.65 3.70
N PRO A 64 -3.14 3.41 2.98
CA PRO A 64 -3.59 2.05 2.66
C PRO A 64 -2.68 1.33 1.65
N CYS A 65 -1.76 2.04 1.00
CA CYS A 65 -0.86 1.48 0.00
C CYS A 65 0.25 0.62 0.63
N HIS A 66 0.95 1.16 1.63
CA HIS A 66 2.14 0.54 2.22
C HIS A 66 2.23 0.73 3.75
N GLY A 67 1.17 1.23 4.39
CA GLY A 67 1.08 1.29 5.84
C GLY A 67 1.72 2.50 6.52
N SER A 68 2.26 3.49 5.80
CA SER A 68 2.82 4.69 6.47
C SER A 68 1.78 5.40 7.33
N ARG A 69 2.17 5.78 8.56
CA ARG A 69 1.28 6.40 9.56
C ARG A 69 1.78 7.79 9.91
N PHE A 70 0.85 8.70 10.13
CA PHE A 70 1.14 10.08 10.52
C PHE A 70 0.24 10.50 11.68
N SER A 71 0.74 11.37 12.56
CA SER A 71 -0.06 11.96 13.62
C SER A 71 -1.15 12.86 13.05
N ALA A 72 -2.12 13.27 13.88
CA ALA A 72 -3.14 14.26 13.53
C ALA A 72 -2.54 15.53 12.87
N ASP A 73 -1.39 15.99 13.39
CA ASP A 73 -0.64 17.16 12.91
C ASP A 73 0.17 16.89 11.63
N GLY A 74 0.31 15.64 11.21
CA GLY A 74 1.03 15.22 10.03
C GLY A 74 2.51 14.88 10.25
N LYS A 75 2.96 14.70 11.50
CA LYS A 75 4.29 14.15 11.77
C LYS A 75 4.31 12.67 11.39
N VAL A 76 5.36 12.19 10.74
CA VAL A 76 5.51 10.77 10.47
C VAL A 76 5.65 9.98 11.79
N LEU A 77 4.86 8.93 11.91
CA LEU A 77 4.88 7.99 13.03
C LEU A 77 5.47 6.64 12.60
N ASP A 78 5.15 6.19 11.39
CA ASP A 78 5.61 4.90 10.87
C ASP A 78 6.05 4.99 9.40
N ASN A 79 7.07 4.19 9.06
CA ASN A 79 7.67 4.12 7.73
C ASN A 79 6.74 3.31 6.78
N PRO A 80 6.91 3.29 5.44
CA PRO A 80 8.06 3.72 4.63
C PRO A 80 8.19 5.23 4.38
N ALA A 81 7.22 6.07 4.76
CA ALA A 81 7.40 7.52 4.63
C ALA A 81 8.57 8.01 5.49
N CYS A 82 9.47 8.80 4.92
CA CYS A 82 10.62 9.37 5.65
C CYS A 82 10.38 10.82 6.08
N ASP A 83 9.35 11.47 5.55
CA ASP A 83 9.07 12.89 5.78
C ASP A 83 7.61 13.08 6.25
N GLY A 84 7.33 14.21 6.90
CA GLY A 84 5.98 14.56 7.35
C GLY A 84 5.06 14.98 6.21
N LEU A 85 3.79 15.20 6.53
CA LEU A 85 2.83 15.74 5.58
C LEU A 85 3.10 17.22 5.34
N LYS A 86 3.22 17.61 4.06
CA LYS A 86 3.38 19.01 3.67
C LYS A 86 2.19 19.83 4.17
N LYS A 87 2.46 20.87 4.98
CA LYS A 87 1.45 21.85 5.38
C LYS A 87 1.00 22.61 4.15
N LYS A 88 -0.31 22.74 3.92
CA LYS A 88 -0.81 23.65 2.90
C LYS A 88 -0.57 25.07 3.41
N HIS A 89 0.27 25.84 2.72
CA HIS A 89 0.35 27.28 2.97
C HIS A 89 -1.03 27.88 2.70
N LYS A 90 -1.66 28.45 3.73
CA LYS A 90 -2.81 29.34 3.52
C LYS A 90 -2.25 30.58 2.82
N LYS A 91 -2.71 30.83 1.60
CA LYS A 91 -2.59 32.14 0.96
C LYS A 91 -3.59 33.09 1.60
#